data_AF-A0A1B6Z3Z6-F1
#
_entry.id   AF-A0A1B6Z3Z6-F1
#
_cell.length_a   1.000
_cell.length_b   1.000
_cell.length_c   1.000
_cell.angle_alpha   90.00
_cell.angle_beta   90.00
_cell.angle_gamma   90.00
#
_symmetry.space_group_name_H-M   'P 1'
#
loop_
_entity.id
_entity.type
_entity.pdbx_description
1 polymer ?
#
loop_
_entity_poly.entity_id
_entity_poly.type
_entity_poly.pdbx_seq_one_letter_code
_entity_poly.pdbx_strand_id
1 'polypeptide(L)'
;MTNLPKKPRHDGWTAQRRTTFLAALRQSGCVRDACRVADISSTSAYRLRGQDAGFAARWDTALANAKRGLIAVAHERAVVGRETVIMRGGKEFERRITPSDAMLALLIKHGVGGAPGNEGAHGRIGGRTGGRTADKVISWEEWQDGIQFDTAGKKYQAMAPSEVRASLDAKLAAMRERLDESDLRSINIRTGEGIDEEIIAAVLRHAGDDARIVQGRAPEG
;
A
#
# COMPACT_ATOMS: atom_id res chain seq x y z
N MET A 1 61.10 -36.87 10.86
CA MET A 1 60.22 -36.64 9.69
C MET A 1 59.70 -35.21 9.76
N THR A 2 60.36 -34.30 9.07
CA THR A 2 60.00 -32.87 9.02
C THR A 2 58.72 -32.70 8.20
N ASN A 3 57.64 -32.21 8.83
CA ASN A 3 56.38 -31.91 8.16
C ASN A 3 56.58 -30.64 7.30
N LEU A 4 56.84 -30.81 6.00
CA LEU A 4 56.90 -29.67 5.08
C LEU A 4 55.50 -29.02 4.98
N PRO A 5 55.40 -27.68 5.00
CA PRO A 5 54.13 -26.98 4.92
C PRO A 5 53.39 -27.38 3.63
N LYS A 6 52.20 -27.97 3.78
CA LYS A 6 51.32 -28.35 2.68
C LYS A 6 50.99 -27.11 1.84
N LYS A 7 51.27 -27.15 0.53
CA LYS A 7 50.91 -26.10 -0.43
C LYS A 7 49.43 -25.70 -0.22
N PRO A 8 49.10 -24.40 -0.09
CA PRO A 8 47.73 -23.97 0.12
C PRO A 8 46.87 -24.48 -1.04
N ARG A 9 45.82 -25.23 -0.72
CA ARG A 9 44.91 -25.77 -1.73
C ARG A 9 44.20 -24.60 -2.40
N HIS A 10 44.01 -24.70 -3.72
CA HIS A 10 43.32 -23.67 -4.52
C HIS A 10 41.87 -23.42 -4.03
N ASP A 11 41.22 -24.45 -3.47
CA ASP A 11 39.87 -24.44 -2.89
C ASP A 11 39.84 -24.05 -1.39
N GLY A 12 40.98 -23.58 -0.85
CA GLY A 12 41.17 -23.31 0.56
C GLY A 12 40.52 -21.99 1.02
N TRP A 13 40.05 -21.99 2.26
CA TRP A 13 39.55 -20.78 2.92
C TRP A 13 40.69 -19.82 3.26
N THR A 14 40.88 -18.78 2.45
CA THR A 14 41.74 -17.63 2.77
C THR A 14 40.96 -16.55 3.53
N ALA A 15 41.67 -15.66 4.22
CA ALA A 15 41.04 -14.50 4.86
C ALA A 15 40.23 -13.65 3.85
N GLN A 16 40.77 -13.47 2.64
CA GLN A 16 40.09 -12.75 1.57
C GLN A 16 38.77 -13.42 1.18
N ARG A 17 38.78 -14.74 0.95
CA ARG A 17 37.56 -15.48 0.60
C ARG A 17 36.50 -15.43 1.71
N ARG A 18 36.91 -15.46 2.99
CA ARG A 18 36.00 -15.26 4.15
C ARG A 18 35.31 -13.91 4.09
N THR A 19 36.07 -12.84 3.85
CA THR A 19 35.53 -11.48 3.75
C THR A 19 34.62 -11.33 2.54
N THR A 20 35.05 -11.80 1.36
CA THR A 20 34.25 -11.78 0.12
C THR A 20 32.94 -12.54 0.29
N PHE A 21 32.99 -13.73 0.89
CA PHE A 21 31.80 -14.54 1.16
C PHE A 21 30.81 -13.79 2.06
N LEU A 22 31.26 -13.27 3.21
CA LEU A 22 30.41 -12.57 4.16
C LEU A 22 29.83 -11.27 3.59
N ALA A 23 30.61 -10.54 2.78
CA ALA A 23 30.15 -9.33 2.10
C ALA A 23 29.04 -9.65 1.08
N ALA A 24 29.25 -10.66 0.23
CA ALA A 24 28.27 -11.09 -0.74
C ALA A 24 26.99 -11.65 -0.09
N LEU A 25 27.14 -12.34 1.04
CA LEU A 25 26.01 -12.85 1.82
C LEU A 25 25.22 -11.71 2.47
N ARG A 26 25.90 -10.68 2.99
CA ARG A 26 25.27 -9.50 3.58
C ARG A 26 24.43 -8.72 2.56
N GLN A 27 24.88 -8.69 1.31
CA GLN A 27 24.19 -7.98 0.23
C GLN A 27 22.99 -8.76 -0.32
N SER A 28 23.15 -10.06 -0.56
CA SER A 28 22.17 -10.87 -1.28
C SER A 28 21.26 -11.71 -0.38
N GLY A 29 21.73 -12.10 0.81
CA GLY A 29 21.09 -13.12 1.64
C GLY A 29 21.14 -14.54 1.05
N CYS A 30 21.77 -14.72 -0.12
CA CYS A 30 21.81 -15.99 -0.84
C CYS A 30 23.18 -16.66 -0.68
N VAL A 31 23.19 -17.82 -0.01
CA VAL A 31 24.42 -18.60 0.23
C VAL A 31 25.05 -19.07 -1.07
N ARG A 32 24.24 -19.48 -2.06
CA ARG A 32 24.75 -19.97 -3.35
C ARG A 32 25.46 -18.86 -4.13
N ASP A 33 24.91 -17.65 -4.11
CA ASP A 33 25.55 -16.50 -4.75
C ASP A 33 26.82 -16.09 -4.01
N ALA A 34 26.79 -16.05 -2.68
CA ALA A 34 27.98 -15.76 -1.88
C ALA A 34 29.11 -16.78 -2.12
N CYS A 35 28.76 -18.07 -2.26
CA CYS A 35 29.69 -19.14 -2.63
C CYS A 35 30.32 -18.90 -4.00
N ARG A 36 29.50 -18.58 -5.01
CA ARG A 36 29.96 -18.27 -6.37
C ARG A 36 30.93 -17.09 -6.38
N VAL A 37 30.61 -16.01 -5.65
CA VAL A 37 31.45 -14.79 -5.59
C VAL A 37 32.76 -15.04 -4.83
N ALA A 38 32.74 -15.86 -3.79
CA ALA A 38 33.95 -16.23 -3.04
C ALA A 38 34.74 -17.40 -3.66
N ASP A 39 34.23 -17.97 -4.76
CA ASP A 39 34.78 -19.13 -5.44
C ASP A 39 34.95 -20.37 -4.51
N ILE A 40 34.00 -20.57 -3.59
CA ILE A 40 33.99 -21.69 -2.63
C ILE A 40 32.73 -22.54 -2.84
N SER A 41 32.81 -23.86 -2.62
CA SER A 41 31.62 -24.72 -2.64
C SER A 41 30.72 -24.52 -1.41
N SER A 42 29.41 -24.67 -1.59
CA SER A 42 28.42 -24.59 -0.49
C SER A 42 28.73 -25.58 0.63
N THR A 43 29.11 -26.82 0.29
CA THR A 43 29.49 -27.84 1.27
C THR A 43 30.68 -27.39 2.14
N SER A 44 31.70 -26.77 1.54
CA SER A 44 32.86 -26.23 2.28
C SER A 44 32.45 -25.06 3.17
N ALA A 45 31.52 -24.22 2.72
CA ALA A 45 31.01 -23.10 3.50
C ALA A 45 30.22 -23.53 4.74
N TYR A 46 29.31 -24.50 4.60
CA TYR A 46 28.60 -25.07 5.75
C TYR A 46 29.54 -25.81 6.70
N ARG A 47 30.54 -26.53 6.18
CA ARG A 47 31.56 -27.17 7.02
C ARG A 47 32.33 -26.15 7.85
N LEU A 48 32.78 -25.04 7.24
CA LEU A 48 33.47 -23.99 7.98
C LEU A 48 32.56 -23.35 9.04
N ARG A 49 31.28 -23.12 8.72
CA ARG A 49 30.29 -22.62 9.68
C ARG A 49 30.14 -23.52 10.90
N GLY A 50 30.22 -24.84 10.73
CA GLY A 50 30.18 -25.80 11.85
C GLY A 50 31.48 -25.88 12.67
N GLN A 51 32.62 -25.47 12.10
CA GLN A 51 33.93 -25.60 12.74
C GLN A 51 34.41 -24.29 13.40
N ASP A 52 33.99 -23.14 12.91
CA ASP A 52 34.42 -21.81 13.37
C ASP A 52 33.20 -21.01 13.86
N ALA A 53 33.02 -20.97 15.19
CA ALA A 53 31.92 -20.26 15.82
C ALA A 53 31.95 -18.74 15.54
N GLY A 54 33.14 -18.15 15.40
CA GLY A 54 33.30 -16.73 15.07
C GLY A 54 32.89 -16.42 13.62
N PHE A 55 33.11 -17.36 12.71
CA PHE A 55 32.59 -17.28 11.35
C PHE A 55 31.06 -17.47 11.31
N ALA A 56 30.52 -18.41 12.10
CA ALA A 56 29.08 -18.62 12.22
C ALA A 56 28.34 -17.38 12.72
N ALA A 57 28.83 -16.72 13.78
CA ALA A 57 28.22 -15.49 14.29
C ALA A 57 28.22 -14.35 13.23
N ARG A 58 29.32 -14.22 12.48
CA ARG A 58 29.42 -13.24 11.38
C ARG A 58 28.49 -13.59 10.21
N TRP A 59 28.31 -14.87 9.91
CA TRP A 59 27.36 -15.35 8.92
C TRP A 59 25.92 -14.99 9.30
N ASP A 60 25.53 -15.25 10.53
CA ASP A 60 24.18 -14.95 11.02
C ASP A 60 23.93 -13.43 11.02
N THR A 61 24.94 -12.64 11.39
CA THR A 61 24.90 -11.17 11.27
C THR A 61 24.75 -10.71 9.82
N ALA A 62 25.43 -11.35 8.87
CA ALA A 62 25.30 -11.04 7.45
C ALA A 62 23.87 -11.32 6.94
N LEU A 63 23.29 -12.47 7.30
CA LEU A 63 21.90 -12.82 6.96
C LEU A 63 20.89 -11.85 7.59
N ALA A 64 21.08 -11.45 8.84
CA ALA A 64 20.21 -10.48 9.51
C ALA A 64 20.22 -9.12 8.79
N ASN A 65 21.39 -8.68 8.33
CA ASN A 65 21.52 -7.45 7.55
C ASN A 65 20.85 -7.55 6.18
N ALA A 66 21.05 -8.65 5.45
CA ALA A 66 20.38 -8.87 4.17
C ALA A 66 18.85 -8.85 4.32
N LYS A 67 18.33 -9.46 5.40
CA LYS A 67 16.91 -9.46 5.73
C LYS A 67 16.37 -8.04 5.95
N ARG A 68 17.09 -7.18 6.68
CA ARG A 68 16.69 -5.77 6.90
C ARG A 68 16.56 -5.00 5.59
N GLY A 69 17.52 -5.16 4.67
CA GLY A 69 17.46 -4.53 3.34
C GLY A 69 16.27 -5.01 2.52
N LEU A 70 16.03 -6.31 2.48
CA LEU A 70 14.88 -6.89 1.76
C LEU A 70 13.54 -6.41 2.33
N ILE A 71 13.45 -6.30 3.67
CA ILE A 71 12.28 -5.77 4.35
C ILE A 71 12.03 -4.30 3.97
N ALA A 72 13.06 -3.46 3.94
CA ALA A 72 12.92 -2.06 3.58
C ALA A 72 12.39 -1.90 2.14
N VAL A 73 12.95 -2.67 1.20
CA VAL A 73 12.49 -2.68 -0.20
C VAL A 73 11.05 -3.21 -0.29
N ALA A 74 10.71 -4.29 0.42
CA ALA A 74 9.36 -4.81 0.44
C ALA A 74 8.36 -3.79 1.02
N HIS A 75 8.75 -3.03 2.04
CA HIS A 75 7.91 -1.99 2.63
C HIS A 75 7.66 -0.85 1.65
N GLU A 76 8.70 -0.36 0.97
CA GLU A 76 8.55 0.64 -0.09
C GLU A 76 7.61 0.15 -1.18
N ARG A 77 7.79 -1.09 -1.67
CA ARG A 77 6.93 -1.69 -2.69
C ARG A 77 5.49 -1.91 -2.21
N ALA A 78 5.30 -2.19 -0.92
CA ALA A 78 4.00 -2.42 -0.33
C ALA A 78 3.22 -1.10 -0.16
N VAL A 79 3.88 -0.04 0.32
CA VAL A 79 3.25 1.25 0.69
C VAL A 79 3.25 2.23 -0.46
N VAL A 80 4.41 2.51 -1.05
CA VAL A 80 4.55 3.46 -2.16
C VAL A 80 4.05 2.84 -3.46
N GLY A 81 4.30 1.54 -3.64
CA GLY A 81 3.90 0.82 -4.84
C GLY A 81 4.94 0.89 -5.96
N ARG A 82 4.65 0.19 -7.06
CA ARG A 82 5.49 0.19 -8.27
C ARG A 82 4.75 0.89 -9.40
N GLU A 83 5.46 1.75 -10.12
CA GLU A 83 5.01 2.27 -11.41
C GLU A 83 4.85 1.12 -12.42
N THR A 84 3.64 0.93 -12.89
CA THR A 84 3.30 -0.06 -13.90
C THR A 84 2.82 0.67 -15.13
N VAL A 85 3.54 0.48 -16.23
CA VAL A 85 3.18 1.02 -17.54
C VAL A 85 2.39 -0.05 -18.29
N ILE A 86 1.15 0.28 -18.64
CA ILE A 86 0.28 -0.58 -19.44
C ILE A 86 0.46 -0.17 -20.90
N MET A 87 1.01 -1.09 -21.70
CA MET A 87 1.20 -0.90 -23.14
C MET A 87 0.04 -1.55 -23.90
N ARG A 88 -0.56 -0.84 -24.87
CA ARG A 88 -1.51 -1.41 -25.83
C ARG A 88 -1.11 -1.02 -27.25
N GLY A 89 -0.99 -2.01 -28.14
CA GLY A 89 -0.63 -1.76 -29.55
C GLY A 89 0.74 -1.08 -29.74
N GLY A 90 1.71 -1.36 -28.87
CA GLY A 90 3.05 -0.76 -28.96
C GLY A 90 3.14 0.69 -28.46
N LYS A 91 2.05 1.28 -27.95
CA LYS A 91 2.03 2.62 -27.34
C LYS A 91 1.71 2.52 -25.84
N GLU A 92 2.32 3.42 -25.08
CA GLU A 92 2.00 3.62 -23.66
C GLU A 92 0.55 4.11 -23.55
N PHE A 93 -0.28 3.32 -22.87
CA PHE A 93 -1.71 3.59 -22.72
C PHE A 93 -2.00 4.22 -21.36
N GLU A 94 -1.38 3.71 -20.30
CA GLU A 94 -1.59 4.16 -18.94
C GLU A 94 -0.35 3.91 -18.08
N ARG A 95 -0.12 4.80 -17.13
CA ARG A 95 0.91 4.69 -16.11
C ARG A 95 0.26 4.89 -14.77
N ARG A 96 0.38 3.87 -13.91
CA ARG A 96 -0.18 3.94 -12.55
C ARG A 96 0.82 3.39 -11.55
N ILE A 97 0.80 3.96 -10.35
CA ILE A 97 1.55 3.44 -9.22
C ILE A 97 0.61 2.51 -8.45
N THR A 98 0.99 1.24 -8.30
CA THR A 98 0.17 0.24 -7.61
C THR A 98 0.92 -0.29 -6.38
N PRO A 99 0.43 0.00 -5.16
CA PRO A 99 0.82 -0.67 -3.92
C PRO A 99 0.69 -2.20 -4.01
N SER A 100 1.44 -2.93 -3.18
CA SER A 100 1.45 -4.41 -3.22
C SER A 100 0.93 -5.04 -1.94
N ASP A 101 -0.33 -5.46 -1.96
CA ASP A 101 -0.99 -6.14 -0.82
C ASP A 101 -0.33 -7.46 -0.45
N ALA A 102 0.21 -8.19 -1.44
CA ALA A 102 0.95 -9.42 -1.19
C ALA A 102 2.24 -9.16 -0.37
N MET A 103 2.98 -8.08 -0.67
CA MET A 103 4.16 -7.71 0.11
C MET A 103 3.77 -7.17 1.49
N LEU A 104 2.68 -6.40 1.58
CA LEU A 104 2.13 -5.94 2.85
C LEU A 104 1.75 -7.12 3.76
N ALA A 105 1.04 -8.11 3.23
CA ALA A 105 0.64 -9.31 3.96
C ALA A 105 1.86 -10.13 4.45
N LEU A 106 2.91 -10.26 3.63
CA LEU A 106 4.16 -10.91 4.03
C LEU A 106 4.88 -10.15 5.16
N LEU A 107 4.95 -8.82 5.08
CA LEU A 107 5.57 -7.99 6.12
C LEU A 107 4.82 -8.10 7.45
N ILE A 108 3.48 -8.09 7.40
CA ILE A 108 2.63 -8.33 8.56
C ILE A 108 2.97 -9.72 9.10
N LYS A 109 2.87 -10.78 8.29
CA LYS A 109 3.15 -12.18 8.69
C LYS A 109 4.54 -12.42 9.28
N HIS A 110 5.52 -11.57 8.97
CA HIS A 110 6.86 -11.65 9.52
C HIS A 110 7.12 -10.71 10.70
N GLY A 111 6.08 -10.02 11.19
CA GLY A 111 6.12 -9.18 12.39
C GLY A 111 6.73 -7.79 12.18
N VAL A 112 6.90 -7.35 10.94
CA VAL A 112 7.56 -6.06 10.62
C VAL A 112 6.61 -4.87 10.79
N GLY A 113 5.30 -5.10 10.85
CA GLY A 113 4.28 -4.05 10.98
C GLY A 113 3.91 -3.63 12.41
N GLY A 114 4.65 -4.08 13.44
CA GLY A 114 4.38 -3.74 14.83
C GLY A 114 5.08 -2.44 15.25
N ALA A 115 4.43 -1.63 16.10
CA ALA A 115 4.98 -0.42 16.70
C ALA A 115 6.44 -0.59 17.22
N PRO A 116 7.26 0.47 17.24
CA PRO A 116 8.65 0.40 17.70
C PRO A 116 8.72 -0.17 19.12
N GLY A 117 9.44 -1.29 19.29
CA GLY A 117 9.55 -2.04 20.54
C GLY A 117 9.34 -3.56 20.44
N ASN A 118 8.86 -4.08 19.30
CA ASN A 118 8.67 -5.53 19.07
C ASN A 118 9.76 -6.16 18.17
N GLU A 119 11.00 -5.70 18.29
CA GLU A 119 12.11 -6.14 17.42
C GLU A 119 12.65 -7.54 17.75
N GLY A 120 12.18 -8.16 18.84
CA GLY A 120 12.66 -9.44 19.33
C GLY A 120 11.82 -10.67 18.96
N ALA A 121 10.61 -10.51 18.40
CA ALA A 121 9.76 -11.65 18.10
C ALA A 121 10.04 -12.20 16.70
N HIS A 122 11.08 -13.04 16.56
CA HIS A 122 11.10 -14.07 15.51
C HIS A 122 10.06 -15.17 15.82
N GLY A 123 8.82 -14.77 16.06
CA GLY A 123 7.68 -15.65 16.19
C GLY A 123 6.98 -15.70 14.83
N ARG A 124 6.81 -16.91 14.28
CA ARG A 124 5.84 -17.16 13.22
C ARG A 124 4.55 -16.40 13.57
N ILE A 125 4.06 -15.51 12.69
CA ILE A 125 2.63 -15.21 12.70
C ILE A 125 1.92 -16.49 12.27
N GLY A 126 1.59 -17.28 13.28
CA GLY A 126 1.21 -18.69 13.19
C GLY A 126 1.22 -19.35 14.57
N GLY A 127 1.98 -18.81 15.53
CA GLY A 127 1.83 -19.14 16.95
C GLY A 127 1.08 -18.03 17.69
N ARG A 128 -0.21 -18.23 17.92
CA ARG A 128 -1.12 -17.31 18.64
C ARG A 128 -1.39 -15.97 17.94
N THR A 129 -2.26 -16.03 16.93
CA THR A 129 -3.33 -15.02 16.80
C THR A 129 -4.24 -15.14 18.03
N GLY A 130 -3.73 -14.74 19.19
CA GLY A 130 -4.41 -14.89 20.47
C GLY A 130 -5.50 -13.85 20.59
N GLY A 131 -6.76 -14.22 20.32
CA GLY A 131 -8.01 -13.60 20.78
C GLY A 131 -8.30 -12.15 20.39
N ARG A 132 -7.34 -11.23 20.49
CA ARG A 132 -7.52 -9.77 20.38
C ARG A 132 -7.49 -9.22 18.96
N THR A 133 -7.08 -10.01 17.96
CA THR A 133 -7.08 -9.63 16.54
C THR A 133 -8.17 -10.32 15.73
N ALA A 134 -8.88 -11.30 16.30
CA ALA A 134 -10.03 -11.93 15.63
C ALA A 134 -11.15 -10.91 15.39
N ASP A 135 -11.36 -9.97 16.32
CA ASP A 135 -12.30 -8.86 16.16
C ASP A 135 -11.90 -7.85 15.07
N LYS A 136 -10.63 -7.88 14.62
CA LYS A 136 -10.07 -6.95 13.63
C LYS A 136 -9.96 -7.52 12.22
N VAL A 137 -10.43 -8.74 11.99
CA VAL A 137 -10.39 -9.40 10.68
C VAL A 137 -11.78 -9.96 10.38
N ILE A 138 -12.34 -9.64 9.21
CA ILE A 138 -13.57 -10.25 8.69
C ILE A 138 -13.18 -11.58 8.03
N SER A 139 -13.83 -12.67 8.46
CA SER A 139 -13.67 -13.98 7.80
C SER A 139 -14.33 -13.95 6.42
N TRP A 140 -13.94 -14.89 5.55
CA TRP A 140 -14.57 -15.01 4.23
C TRP A 140 -16.09 -15.25 4.32
N GLU A 141 -16.52 -16.08 5.27
CA GLU A 141 -17.93 -16.37 5.54
C GLU A 141 -18.67 -15.13 6.04
N GLU A 142 -18.09 -14.38 6.98
CA GLU A 142 -18.67 -13.13 7.48
C GLU A 142 -18.83 -12.09 6.35
N TRP A 143 -17.87 -11.98 5.43
CA TRP A 143 -17.97 -11.08 4.28
C TRP A 143 -19.07 -11.52 3.31
N GLN A 144 -19.21 -12.82 3.05
CA GLN A 144 -20.29 -13.37 2.23
C GLN A 144 -21.67 -13.13 2.85
N ASP A 145 -21.76 -13.15 4.17
CA ASP A 145 -22.98 -12.89 4.92
C ASP A 145 -23.31 -11.39 5.04
N GLY A 146 -22.50 -10.51 4.43
CA GLY A 146 -22.76 -9.07 4.35
C GLY A 146 -22.12 -8.24 5.46
N ILE A 147 -21.24 -8.82 6.27
CA ILE A 147 -20.52 -8.08 7.32
C ILE A 147 -19.45 -7.20 6.68
N GLN A 148 -19.43 -5.92 7.05
CA GLN A 148 -18.46 -4.93 6.61
C GLN A 148 -17.89 -4.15 7.81
N PHE A 149 -16.86 -3.33 7.56
CA PHE A 149 -16.28 -2.43 8.57
C PHE A 149 -16.78 -1.00 8.38
N ASP A 150 -17.15 -0.34 9.47
CA ASP A 150 -17.46 1.09 9.46
C ASP A 150 -16.16 1.93 9.39
N THR A 151 -16.30 3.24 9.34
CA THR A 151 -15.16 4.17 9.30
C THR A 151 -14.30 4.14 10.57
N ALA A 152 -14.80 3.59 11.68
CA ALA A 152 -14.09 3.38 12.92
C ALA A 152 -13.49 1.95 13.05
N GLY A 153 -13.67 1.10 12.04
CA GLY A 153 -13.19 -0.28 12.01
C GLY A 153 -14.03 -1.27 12.83
N LYS A 154 -15.28 -0.92 13.17
CA LYS A 154 -16.23 -1.81 13.83
C LYS A 154 -17.02 -2.61 12.78
N LYS A 155 -17.20 -3.91 13.01
CA LYS A 155 -18.03 -4.77 12.16
C LYS A 155 -19.50 -4.35 12.24
N TYR A 156 -20.16 -4.23 11.10
CA TYR A 156 -21.60 -4.02 11.00
C TYR A 156 -22.18 -4.85 9.85
N GLN A 157 -23.46 -5.17 9.93
CA GLN A 157 -24.17 -5.85 8.85
C GLN A 157 -24.57 -4.83 7.79
N ALA A 158 -23.99 -4.94 6.60
CA ALA A 158 -24.37 -4.09 5.48
C ALA A 158 -25.76 -4.51 4.97
N MET A 159 -26.61 -3.51 4.70
CA MET A 159 -27.88 -3.74 4.04
C MET A 159 -27.65 -4.32 2.65
N ALA A 160 -28.55 -5.20 2.19
CA ALA A 160 -28.47 -5.72 0.84
C ALA A 160 -28.54 -4.56 -0.19
N PRO A 161 -27.82 -4.63 -1.32
CA PRO A 161 -27.80 -3.53 -2.30
C PRO A 161 -29.19 -3.07 -2.78
N SER A 162 -30.16 -3.97 -2.84
CA SER A 162 -31.56 -3.68 -3.15
C SER A 162 -32.27 -2.86 -2.06
N GLU A 163 -31.99 -3.13 -0.80
CA GLU A 163 -32.56 -2.40 0.36
C GLU A 163 -31.93 -1.00 0.49
N VAL A 164 -30.63 -0.88 0.21
CA VAL A 164 -29.96 0.43 0.12
C VAL A 164 -30.58 1.27 -0.99
N ARG A 165 -30.82 0.68 -2.18
CA ARG A 165 -31.49 1.35 -3.29
C ARG A 165 -32.89 1.83 -2.90
N ALA A 166 -33.70 0.95 -2.30
CA ALA A 166 -35.05 1.30 -1.84
C ALA A 166 -35.04 2.42 -0.78
N SER A 167 -34.07 2.40 0.16
CA SER A 167 -33.92 3.46 1.16
C SER A 167 -33.51 4.80 0.55
N LEU A 168 -32.63 4.78 -0.46
CA LEU A 168 -32.24 5.97 -1.21
C LEU A 168 -33.43 6.53 -2.00
N ASP A 169 -34.19 5.67 -2.70
CA ASP A 169 -35.36 6.08 -3.46
C ASP A 169 -36.44 6.69 -2.54
N ALA A 170 -36.68 6.10 -1.36
CA ALA A 170 -37.57 6.65 -0.35
C ALA A 170 -37.10 8.00 0.19
N LYS A 171 -35.79 8.15 0.47
CA LYS A 171 -35.23 9.43 0.91
C LYS A 171 -35.31 10.50 -0.17
N LEU A 172 -35.05 10.15 -1.44
CA LEU A 172 -35.17 11.07 -2.57
C LEU A 172 -36.62 11.49 -2.80
N ALA A 173 -37.59 10.58 -2.66
CA ALA A 173 -39.02 10.90 -2.71
C ALA A 173 -39.39 11.90 -1.60
N ALA A 174 -38.97 11.64 -0.35
CA ALA A 174 -39.21 12.55 0.76
C ALA A 174 -38.46 13.90 0.64
N MET A 175 -37.35 13.95 -0.09
CA MET A 175 -36.67 15.22 -0.41
C MET A 175 -37.43 15.99 -1.49
N ARG A 176 -37.96 15.30 -2.50
CA ARG A 176 -38.79 15.90 -3.56
C ARG A 176 -40.06 16.51 -2.98
N GLU A 177 -40.77 15.76 -2.14
CA GLU A 177 -41.97 16.25 -1.45
C GLU A 177 -41.66 17.50 -0.59
N ARG A 178 -40.54 17.49 0.14
CA ARG A 178 -40.08 18.68 0.87
C ARG A 178 -39.73 19.86 -0.03
N LEU A 179 -39.18 19.61 -1.22
CA LEU A 179 -38.87 20.64 -2.21
C LEU A 179 -40.14 21.24 -2.82
N ASP A 180 -41.15 20.40 -3.06
CA ASP A 180 -42.47 20.82 -3.54
C ASP A 180 -43.22 21.62 -2.46
N GLU A 181 -43.12 21.22 -1.18
CA GLU A 181 -43.69 21.97 -0.04
C GLU A 181 -42.96 23.28 0.28
N SER A 182 -41.66 23.38 -0.05
CA SER A 182 -40.87 24.58 0.22
C SER A 182 -41.01 25.66 -0.87
N ASP A 183 -41.97 25.50 -1.79
CA ASP A 183 -42.33 26.50 -2.81
C ASP A 183 -41.14 26.97 -3.67
N LEU A 184 -40.10 26.12 -3.79
CA LEU A 184 -38.97 26.36 -4.67
C LEU A 184 -39.40 26.07 -6.10
N ARG A 185 -39.97 27.10 -6.76
CA ARG A 185 -40.39 27.08 -8.16
C ARG A 185 -39.26 26.51 -9.03
N SER A 186 -39.49 25.34 -9.61
CA SER A 186 -38.54 24.76 -10.55
C SER A 186 -38.57 25.55 -11.86
N ILE A 187 -37.44 26.13 -12.25
CA ILE A 187 -37.28 26.81 -13.53
C ILE A 187 -36.57 25.86 -14.48
N ASN A 188 -37.25 25.46 -15.56
CA ASN A 188 -36.60 24.71 -16.62
C ASN A 188 -35.86 25.66 -17.56
N ILE A 189 -34.55 25.76 -17.36
CA ILE A 189 -33.66 26.69 -18.11
C ILE A 189 -33.65 26.39 -19.62
N ARG A 190 -34.03 25.18 -20.07
CA ARG A 190 -34.02 24.81 -21.50
C ARG A 190 -35.35 25.10 -22.22
N THR A 191 -36.48 24.93 -21.54
CA THR A 191 -37.81 25.13 -22.15
C THR A 191 -38.44 26.48 -21.77
N GLY A 192 -37.91 27.15 -20.75
CA GLY A 192 -38.47 28.38 -20.18
C GLY A 192 -39.69 28.13 -19.28
N GLU A 193 -40.03 26.87 -19.03
CA GLU A 193 -41.17 26.50 -18.18
C GLU A 193 -40.87 26.85 -16.71
N GLY A 194 -41.81 27.51 -16.05
CA GLY A 194 -41.64 28.04 -14.68
C GLY A 194 -41.05 29.45 -14.61
N ILE A 195 -40.76 30.11 -15.74
CA ILE A 195 -40.42 31.54 -15.79
C ILE A 195 -41.72 32.35 -15.88
N ASP A 196 -42.09 33.03 -14.80
CA ASP A 196 -43.23 33.94 -14.76
C ASP A 196 -42.80 35.41 -14.93
N GLU A 197 -43.78 36.29 -15.10
CA GLU A 197 -43.58 37.72 -15.38
C GLU A 197 -42.88 38.45 -14.21
N GLU A 198 -43.03 37.93 -12.98
CA GLU A 198 -42.35 38.44 -11.79
C GLU A 198 -40.84 38.15 -11.83
N ILE A 199 -40.45 36.93 -12.19
CA ILE A 199 -39.05 36.51 -12.39
C ILE A 199 -38.41 37.29 -13.53
N ILE A 200 -39.12 37.45 -14.66
CA ILE A 200 -38.63 38.24 -15.81
C ILE A 200 -38.38 39.68 -15.38
N ALA A 201 -39.34 40.30 -14.68
CA ALA A 201 -39.19 41.66 -14.19
C ALA A 201 -38.04 41.80 -13.18
N ALA A 202 -37.82 40.82 -12.31
CA ALA A 202 -36.71 40.81 -11.35
C ALA A 202 -35.35 40.73 -12.04
N VAL A 203 -35.20 39.86 -13.03
CA VAL A 203 -33.97 39.73 -13.83
C VAL A 203 -33.68 41.01 -14.61
N LEU A 204 -34.71 41.60 -15.25
CA LEU A 204 -34.55 42.85 -16.01
C LEU A 204 -34.18 44.04 -15.11
N ARG A 205 -34.68 44.11 -13.87
CA ARG A 205 -34.27 45.13 -12.89
C ARG A 205 -32.77 45.02 -12.59
N HIS A 206 -32.28 43.81 -12.28
CA HIS A 206 -30.86 43.60 -11.98
C HIS A 206 -29.95 43.81 -13.20
N ALA A 207 -30.36 43.37 -14.38
CA ALA A 207 -29.61 43.62 -15.62
C ALA A 207 -29.54 45.12 -15.98
N GLY A 208 -30.58 45.90 -15.66
CA GLY A 208 -30.59 47.36 -15.81
C GLY A 208 -29.69 48.07 -14.79
N ASP A 209 -29.53 47.52 -13.59
CA ASP A 209 -28.63 48.04 -12.57
C ASP A 209 -27.15 47.75 -12.91
N ASP A 210 -26.84 46.59 -13.49
CA ASP A 210 -25.48 46.27 -13.99
C ASP A 210 -25.06 47.18 -15.15
N ALA A 211 -25.97 47.57 -16.04
CA ALA A 211 -25.68 48.53 -17.10
C ALA A 211 -25.32 49.93 -16.57
N ARG A 212 -25.87 50.33 -15.41
CA ARG A 212 -25.51 51.59 -14.73
C ARG A 212 -24.15 51.51 -14.02
N ILE A 213 -23.81 50.36 -13.45
CA ILE A 213 -22.51 50.14 -12.80
C ILE A 213 -21.36 50.21 -13.81
N VAL A 214 -21.56 49.71 -15.03
CA VAL A 214 -20.54 49.77 -16.10
C VAL A 214 -20.35 51.19 -16.64
N GLN A 215 -21.40 52.03 -16.68
CA GLN A 215 -21.28 53.43 -17.13
C GLN A 215 -20.73 54.40 -16.05
N GLY A 216 -20.73 54.00 -14.77
CA GLY A 216 -20.22 54.80 -13.65
C GLY A 216 -18.70 54.73 -13.42
N ARG A 217 -17.95 53.98 -14.23
CA ARG A 217 -16.48 53.85 -14.14
C ARG A 217 -15.80 54.36 -15.40
N ALA A 218 -15.97 55.64 -15.72
CA ALA A 218 -15.03 56.35 -16.59
C ALA A 218 -13.83 56.79 -15.73
N PRO A 219 -12.57 56.49 -16.12
CA PRO A 219 -11.39 56.92 -15.38
C PRO A 219 -11.19 58.44 -15.52
N GLU A 220 -10.89 59.10 -14.39
CA GLU A 220 -10.49 60.51 -14.34
C GLU A 220 -9.26 60.76 -15.23
N GLY A 221 -9.36 61.80 -16.05
CA GLY A 221 -8.30 62.38 -16.86
C GLY A 221 -8.65 63.82 -17.18
#